data_AF-A0A6J4MPP7-F1
#
_entry.id   AF-A0A6J4MPP7-F1
#
_cell.length_a   1.000
_cell.length_b   1.000
_cell.length_c   1.000
_cell.angle_alpha   90.00
_cell.angle_beta   90.00
_cell.angle_gamma   90.00
#
_symmetry.space_group_name_H-M   'P 1'
#
loop_
_entity.id
_entity.type
_entity.pdbx_description
1 polymer ?
#
loop_
_entity_poly.entity_id
_entity_poly.type
_entity_poly.pdbx_seq_one_letter_code
_entity_poly.pdbx_strand_id
1 'polypeptide(L)'
;NQIRQNQANSDIRAREQRNNVTGGDATRAEGDLESEVRSKLEVNITKGTLTVDAKDGVVTVGGTVPSQTDLAKIEPLAKEIKGVTQVNVTAVVAPAAPESPSSNQ
;
A
#
# COMPACT_ATOMS: atom_id res chain seq x y z
N ASN A 1 15.12 30.74 42.89
CA ASN A 1 15.60 29.35 42.76
C ASN A 1 14.43 28.38 42.61
N GLN A 2 14.56 27.45 41.67
CA GLN A 2 13.89 26.15 41.53
C GLN A 2 12.43 25.99 41.09
N ILE A 3 11.54 27.00 41.12
CA ILE A 3 10.15 26.77 40.65
C ILE A 3 10.01 26.80 39.10
N ARG A 4 10.88 27.53 38.39
CA ARG A 4 10.85 27.61 36.91
C ARG A 4 11.49 26.42 36.20
N GLN A 5 12.27 25.59 36.90
CA GLN A 5 12.97 24.46 36.28
C GLN A 5 12.10 23.20 36.16
N ASN A 6 11.03 23.08 36.95
CA ASN A 6 10.20 21.87 36.99
C ASN A 6 9.02 21.87 36.00
N GLN A 7 8.68 23.01 35.37
CA GLN A 7 7.66 23.01 34.32
C GLN A 7 8.19 22.54 32.96
N ALA A 8 9.49 22.68 32.70
CA ALA A 8 10.08 22.30 31.41
C ALA A 8 10.23 20.78 31.21
N ASN A 9 10.16 19.96 32.26
CA ASN A 9 10.42 18.52 32.17
C ASN A 9 9.17 17.68 31.85
N SER A 10 7.96 18.21 32.10
CA SER A 10 6.71 17.46 31.90
C SER A 10 6.14 17.59 30.48
N ASP A 11 6.51 18.63 29.73
CA ASP A 11 5.93 18.89 28.39
C ASP A 11 6.68 18.22 27.24
N ILE A 12 7.96 17.88 27.42
CA ILE A 12 8.76 17.26 26.34
C ILE A 12 8.40 15.77 26.15
N ARG A 13 8.10 15.05 27.24
CA ARG A 13 7.77 13.62 27.15
C ARG A 13 6.36 13.30 26.66
N ALA A 14 5.47 14.29 26.55
CA ALA A 14 4.12 14.08 26.01
C ALA A 14 4.05 14.29 24.49
N ARG A 15 5.09 14.85 23.87
CA ARG A 15 5.07 15.28 22.45
C ARG A 15 5.88 14.36 21.52
N GLU A 16 6.74 13.50 22.06
CA GLU A 16 7.49 12.53 21.25
C GLU A 16 6.71 11.25 20.93
N GLN A 17 5.62 10.94 21.64
CA GLN A 17 4.77 9.80 21.26
C GLN A 17 3.81 10.11 20.09
N ARG A 18 3.74 11.37 19.63
CA ARG A 18 2.97 11.74 18.43
C ARG A 18 3.80 11.71 17.15
N ASN A 19 5.12 11.50 17.22
CA ASN A 19 5.92 11.17 16.03
C ASN A 19 5.86 9.68 15.66
N ASN A 20 4.85 8.97 16.19
CA ASN A 20 4.44 7.65 15.68
C ASN A 20 3.48 7.77 14.47
N VAL A 21 3.53 8.92 13.78
CA VAL A 21 3.19 9.21 12.37
C VAL A 21 3.35 8.01 11.45
N THR A 22 4.56 7.48 11.46
CA THR A 22 5.00 6.35 10.64
C THR A 22 6.28 5.84 11.30
N GLY A 23 6.09 5.17 12.44
CA GLY A 23 7.15 4.81 13.37
C GLY A 23 8.22 3.91 12.76
N GLY A 24 9.47 4.13 13.16
CA GLY A 24 10.53 3.13 13.12
C GLY A 24 11.11 2.82 11.75
N ASP A 25 12.41 2.99 11.62
CA ASP A 25 13.21 2.85 10.41
C ASP A 25 13.12 1.46 9.71
N ALA A 26 12.46 0.47 10.32
CA ALA A 26 12.05 -0.80 9.69
C ALA A 26 10.64 -0.73 9.04
N THR A 27 9.64 -0.17 9.73
CA THR A 27 8.32 0.11 9.15
C THR A 27 8.37 1.18 8.06
N ARG A 28 9.36 2.09 8.09
CA ARG A 28 9.58 3.07 7.01
C ARG A 28 9.92 2.39 5.68
N ALA A 29 10.60 1.23 5.69
CA ALA A 29 10.91 0.50 4.45
C ALA A 29 9.69 -0.26 3.90
N GLU A 30 8.87 -0.84 4.78
CA GLU A 30 7.65 -1.57 4.39
C GLU A 30 6.53 -0.63 3.94
N GLY A 31 6.33 0.48 4.67
CA GLY A 31 5.39 1.53 4.30
C GLY A 31 5.76 2.27 3.01
N ASP A 32 7.06 2.38 2.70
CA ASP A 32 7.53 2.87 1.40
C ASP A 32 7.10 1.91 0.28
N LEU A 33 7.34 0.60 0.44
CA LEU A 33 7.01 -0.39 -0.60
C LEU A 33 5.50 -0.42 -0.91
N GLU A 34 4.66 -0.40 0.13
CA GLU A 34 3.21 -0.32 -0.03
C GLU A 34 2.79 0.94 -0.79
N SER A 35 3.34 2.10 -0.39
CA SER A 35 3.03 3.40 -1.00
C SER A 35 3.50 3.49 -2.45
N GLU A 36 4.67 2.93 -2.77
CA GLU A 36 5.24 2.87 -4.12
C GLU A 36 4.38 1.99 -5.03
N VAL A 37 4.06 0.77 -4.60
CA VAL A 37 3.21 -0.15 -5.35
C VAL A 37 1.83 0.48 -5.55
N ARG A 38 1.23 1.02 -4.49
CA ARG A 38 -0.08 1.67 -4.56
C ARG A 38 -0.07 2.83 -5.55
N SER A 39 0.92 3.72 -5.47
CA SER A 39 1.06 4.84 -6.41
C SER A 39 1.19 4.37 -7.86
N LYS A 40 2.02 3.34 -8.11
CA LYS A 40 2.20 2.75 -9.44
C LYS A 40 0.88 2.16 -9.98
N LEU A 41 0.12 1.46 -9.13
CA LEU A 41 -1.17 0.90 -9.49
C LEU A 41 -2.22 1.98 -9.72
N GLU A 42 -2.31 3.02 -8.90
CA GLU A 42 -3.28 4.13 -9.08
C GLU A 42 -3.05 4.89 -10.39
N VAL A 43 -1.79 5.08 -10.80
CA VAL A 43 -1.45 5.73 -12.07
C VAL A 43 -1.85 4.88 -13.28
N ASN A 44 -1.78 3.55 -13.16
CA ASN A 44 -2.11 2.63 -14.25
C ASN A 44 -3.59 2.17 -14.23
N ILE A 45 -4.23 2.18 -13.06
CA ILE A 45 -5.57 1.64 -12.77
C ILE A 45 -6.36 2.71 -12.00
N THR A 46 -6.78 3.76 -12.71
CA THR A 46 -7.40 4.95 -12.10
C THR A 46 -8.83 4.71 -11.59
N LYS A 47 -9.49 3.61 -12.00
CA LYS A 47 -10.91 3.34 -11.69
C LYS A 47 -11.12 2.14 -10.75
N GLY A 48 -10.05 1.51 -10.28
CA GLY A 48 -10.15 0.37 -9.36
C GLY A 48 -10.21 0.80 -7.90
N THR A 49 -10.96 0.08 -7.08
CA THR A 49 -10.83 0.16 -5.62
C THR A 49 -9.85 -0.92 -5.20
N LEU A 50 -8.56 -0.59 -5.21
CA LEU A 50 -7.49 -1.52 -4.86
C LEU A 50 -6.98 -1.25 -3.45
N THR A 51 -6.73 -2.31 -2.70
CA THR A 51 -6.04 -2.29 -1.42
C THR A 51 -4.70 -2.98 -1.61
N VAL A 52 -3.62 -2.30 -1.24
CA VAL A 52 -2.25 -2.83 -1.32
C VAL A 52 -1.77 -3.00 0.10
N ASP A 53 -1.20 -4.15 0.40
CA ASP A 53 -0.54 -4.48 1.66
C ASP A 53 0.86 -5.00 1.32
N ALA A 54 1.90 -4.46 1.93
CA ALA A 54 3.26 -4.92 1.71
C ALA A 54 3.93 -5.32 3.02
N LYS A 55 4.46 -6.54 3.06
CA LYS A 55 5.08 -7.09 4.27
C LYS A 55 6.26 -7.99 3.93
N ASP A 56 7.44 -7.69 4.48
CA ASP A 56 8.66 -8.48 4.25
C ASP A 56 8.98 -8.72 2.75
N GLY A 57 8.68 -7.75 1.89
CA GLY A 57 8.84 -7.86 0.42
C GLY A 57 7.72 -8.64 -0.30
N VAL A 58 6.76 -9.19 0.43
CA VAL A 58 5.55 -9.80 -0.12
C VAL A 58 4.47 -8.75 -0.25
N VAL A 59 4.00 -8.51 -1.47
CA VAL A 59 2.97 -7.53 -1.80
C VAL A 59 1.66 -8.25 -2.07
N THR A 60 0.63 -7.94 -1.31
CA THR A 60 -0.73 -8.43 -1.53
C THR A 60 -1.61 -7.32 -2.08
N VAL A 61 -2.21 -7.56 -3.24
CA VAL A 61 -3.10 -6.59 -3.89
C VAL A 61 -4.50 -7.18 -3.99
N GLY A 62 -5.41 -6.61 -3.20
CA GLY A 62 -6.82 -6.97 -3.15
C GLY A 62 -7.73 -5.87 -3.68
N GLY A 63 -9.03 -6.17 -3.74
CA GLY A 63 -10.06 -5.21 -4.11
C GLY A 63 -10.71 -5.50 -5.46
N THR A 64 -11.11 -4.45 -6.16
CA THR A 64 -11.90 -4.57 -7.39
C THR A 64 -11.35 -3.69 -8.50
N VAL A 65 -11.11 -4.27 -9.68
CA VAL A 65 -10.64 -3.56 -10.88
C VAL A 65 -11.73 -3.46 -11.94
N PRO A 66 -11.70 -2.44 -12.83
CA PRO A 66 -12.73 -2.29 -13.86
C PRO A 66 -12.65 -3.33 -14.97
N SER A 67 -11.48 -3.93 -15.23
CA SER A 67 -11.27 -4.83 -16.37
C SER A 67 -10.28 -5.96 -16.05
N GLN A 68 -10.37 -7.07 -16.78
CA GLN A 68 -9.43 -8.19 -16.66
C GLN A 68 -8.00 -7.78 -17.03
N THR A 69 -7.85 -6.87 -18.00
CA THR A 69 -6.56 -6.28 -18.39
C THR A 69 -5.90 -5.52 -17.24
N ASP A 70 -6.67 -4.79 -16.44
CA ASP A 70 -6.16 -4.08 -15.26
C ASP A 70 -5.69 -5.08 -14.21
N LEU A 71 -6.45 -6.17 -13.99
CA LEU A 71 -6.07 -7.24 -13.07
C LEU A 71 -4.73 -7.88 -13.45
N ALA A 72 -4.56 -8.20 -14.75
CA ALA A 72 -3.34 -8.83 -15.26
C ALA A 72 -2.11 -7.89 -15.20
N LYS A 73 -2.31 -6.58 -15.14
CA LYS A 73 -1.23 -5.60 -14.99
C LYS A 73 -0.75 -5.45 -13.55
N ILE A 74 -1.55 -5.84 -12.55
CA ILE A 74 -1.18 -5.68 -11.13
C ILE A 74 0.13 -6.39 -10.81
N GLU A 75 0.25 -7.66 -11.17
CA GLU A 75 1.44 -8.47 -10.92
C GLU A 75 2.74 -7.86 -11.47
N PRO A 76 2.84 -7.58 -12.79
CA PRO A 76 4.07 -7.04 -13.36
C PRO A 76 4.39 -5.64 -12.82
N LEU A 77 3.39 -4.78 -12.61
CA LEU A 77 3.60 -3.43 -12.06
C LEU A 77 4.15 -3.47 -10.63
N ALA A 78 3.65 -4.38 -9.79
CA ALA A 78 4.17 -4.57 -8.44
C ALA A 78 5.59 -5.15 -8.46
N LYS A 79 5.88 -6.13 -9.34
CA LYS A 79 7.23 -6.71 -9.50
C LYS A 79 8.29 -5.73 -10.01
N GLU A 80 7.90 -4.63 -10.66
CA GLU A 80 8.84 -3.57 -11.05
C GLU A 80 9.43 -2.82 -9.84
N ILE A 81 8.73 -2.80 -8.70
CA ILE A 81 9.18 -2.10 -7.50
C ILE A 81 10.34 -2.88 -6.87
N LYS A 82 11.44 -2.18 -6.60
CA LYS A 82 12.63 -2.78 -5.98
C LYS A 82 12.34 -3.14 -4.53
N GLY A 83 12.56 -4.41 -4.17
CA GLY A 83 12.27 -4.94 -2.84
C GLY A 83 11.07 -5.89 -2.82
N VAL A 84 10.30 -5.94 -3.91
CA VAL A 84 9.23 -6.94 -4.07
C VAL A 84 9.84 -8.29 -4.42
N THR A 85 9.67 -9.25 -3.51
CA THR A 85 10.08 -10.64 -3.68
C THR A 85 8.92 -11.51 -4.18
N GLN A 86 7.70 -11.20 -3.74
CA GLN A 86 6.49 -11.94 -4.14
C GLN A 86 5.31 -11.00 -4.31
N VAL A 87 4.43 -11.31 -5.26
CA VAL A 87 3.18 -10.57 -5.47
C VAL A 87 2.01 -11.54 -5.42
N ASN A 88 1.02 -11.24 -4.60
CA ASN A 88 -0.19 -12.03 -4.42
C ASN A 88 -1.41 -11.18 -4.81
N VAL A 89 -1.99 -11.48 -5.96
CA VAL A 89 -3.16 -10.74 -6.46
C VAL A 89 -4.43 -11.47 -6.01
N THR A 90 -5.17 -10.84 -5.10
CA THR A 90 -6.49 -11.28 -4.63
C THR A 90 -7.62 -10.38 -5.15
N ALA A 91 -7.27 -9.33 -5.92
CA ALA A 91 -8.22 -8.46 -6.56
C ALA A 91 -9.10 -9.24 -7.57
N VAL A 92 -10.34 -8.81 -7.73
CA VAL A 92 -11.29 -9.37 -8.69
C VAL A 92 -11.72 -8.32 -9.70
N VAL A 93 -12.12 -8.74 -10.89
CA VAL A 93 -12.74 -7.81 -11.83
C VAL A 93 -14.13 -7.46 -11.30
N ALA A 94 -14.47 -6.18 -11.28
CA ALA A 94 -15.83 -5.73 -11.05
C ALA A 94 -16.73 -6.51 -12.00
N PRO A 95 -17.88 -7.01 -11.54
CA PRO A 95 -18.86 -7.58 -12.44
C PRO A 95 -19.40 -6.44 -13.32
N ALA A 96 -18.67 -6.08 -14.36
CA ALA A 96 -19.30 -5.65 -15.59
C ALA A 96 -20.19 -6.83 -16.01
N ALA A 97 -21.45 -6.54 -16.34
CA ALA A 97 -22.40 -7.55 -16.80
C ALA A 97 -21.68 -8.57 -17.71
N PRO A 98 -21.92 -9.88 -17.49
CA PRO A 98 -21.07 -10.95 -17.97
C PRO A 98 -20.71 -10.76 -19.45
N GLU A 99 -19.44 -10.49 -19.72
CA GLU A 99 -18.93 -10.68 -21.07
C GLU A 99 -18.93 -12.19 -21.30
N SER A 100 -19.88 -12.62 -22.12
CA SER A 100 -19.98 -13.97 -22.67
C SER A 100 -18.59 -14.53 -22.98
N PRO A 101 -18.33 -15.82 -22.71
CA PRO A 101 -17.06 -16.44 -23.06
C PRO A 101 -16.92 -16.44 -24.58
N SER A 102 -16.25 -15.42 -25.15
CA SER A 102 -15.74 -15.49 -26.51
C SER A 102 -14.45 -16.30 -26.48
N SER A 103 -14.63 -17.61 -26.29
CA SER A 103 -13.63 -18.61 -26.61
C SER A 103 -13.65 -18.77 -28.12
N ASN A 104 -12.89 -17.92 -28.81
CA ASN A 104 -12.58 -18.15 -30.22
C ASN A 104 -11.20 -18.81 -30.30
N GLN A 105 -11.18 -19.93 -31.02
CA GLN A 105 -10.08 -20.77 -31.49
C GLN A 105 -9.90 -22.08 -30.72
#